data_AF-A0A8J7Q2C6-F1
#
_entry.id   AF-A0A8J7Q2C6-F1
#
_cell.length_a   1.000
_cell.length_b   1.000
_cell.length_c   1.000
_cell.angle_alpha   90.00
_cell.angle_beta   90.00
_cell.angle_gamma   90.00
#
_symmetry.space_group_name_H-M   'P 1'
#
loop_
_entity.id
_entity.type
_entity.pdbx_description
1 polymer ?
#
loop_
_entity_poly.entity_id
_entity_poly.type
_entity_poly.pdbx_seq_one_letter_code
_entity_poly.pdbx_strand_id
1 'polypeptide(L)'
;MFEVILPQLEVNSERALLVTWMVEKGERIKKGQVLAHWETAKSVHELAAPHAGYFFPRVEEGDEADFLSVIAVISETDAEPAPPKAPEAKPNREAAGNFTKKAAALAAQNGLSAADFDKTGIITERDVQSRLRQSALPDLPKTSSLDNLKLPDGLTRVLVITGGIGAMHLIAILRKDPRLDLVGCLDDDPALQDHRLFGVPVLGPLSLLETFWREGRFDQAIIGATAVVATRQKLWDRCKALGIPMANAIDPSAVLGAGVVLGEGNIIGAQVHIGMATRLGDNNFIAAKCNIDHHNQWGSHILTGPGVMSSSFVSVADRVRFGTGIFIEPLVTIGAGAVISSGALLLGPVPADHLVKVRVSTETVHLKKEG
;
A
#
# COMPACT_ATOMS: atom_id res chain seq x y z
N MET A 1 23.38 -9.09 -24.67
CA MET A 1 22.13 -8.91 -23.89
C MET A 1 22.36 -9.51 -22.52
N PHE A 2 22.22 -8.72 -21.46
CA PHE A 2 22.43 -9.15 -20.08
C PHE A 2 21.13 -9.03 -19.30
N GLU A 3 20.78 -10.06 -18.55
CA GLU A 3 19.61 -10.03 -17.67
C GLU A 3 19.96 -9.31 -16.37
N VAL A 4 19.06 -8.44 -15.93
CA VAL A 4 19.10 -7.86 -14.59
C VAL A 4 18.12 -8.66 -13.75
N ILE A 5 18.68 -9.43 -12.81
CA ILE A 5 17.93 -10.32 -11.93
C ILE A 5 17.75 -9.63 -10.59
N LEU A 6 16.53 -9.67 -10.03
CA LEU A 6 16.28 -9.17 -8.68
C LEU A 6 17.04 -10.04 -7.66
N PRO A 7 18.06 -9.51 -6.95
CA PRO A 7 18.86 -10.33 -6.04
C PRO A 7 18.07 -10.65 -4.77
N GLN A 8 18.18 -11.88 -4.29
CA GLN A 8 17.63 -12.24 -2.98
C GLN A 8 18.53 -11.67 -1.88
N LEU A 9 18.03 -10.67 -1.16
CA LEU A 9 18.80 -9.93 -0.14
C LEU A 9 18.48 -10.38 1.29
N GLU A 10 17.38 -11.11 1.49
CA GLU A 10 16.98 -11.65 2.78
C GLU A 10 16.47 -13.09 2.64
N VAL A 11 16.80 -13.92 3.63
CA VAL A 11 16.39 -15.34 3.67
C VAL A 11 14.89 -15.51 3.94
N ASN A 12 14.25 -14.48 4.52
CA ASN A 12 12.85 -14.50 4.96
C ASN A 12 11.91 -13.64 4.10
N SER A 13 12.39 -13.11 2.97
CA SER A 13 11.59 -12.34 2.03
C SER A 13 11.58 -13.05 0.68
N GLU A 14 10.43 -13.14 0.03
CA GLU A 14 10.25 -13.88 -1.23
C GLU A 14 10.05 -12.96 -2.44
N ARG A 15 9.61 -11.73 -2.17
CA ARG A 15 9.35 -10.67 -3.14
C ARG A 15 9.90 -9.35 -2.64
N ALA A 16 10.15 -8.44 -3.56
CA ALA A 16 10.41 -7.04 -3.26
C ALA A 16 9.55 -6.15 -4.16
N LEU A 17 9.10 -5.03 -3.62
CA LEU A 17 8.41 -3.98 -4.33
C LEU A 17 9.43 -3.11 -5.06
N LEU A 18 9.27 -2.89 -6.36
CA LEU A 18 10.02 -1.86 -7.06
C LEU A 18 9.48 -0.49 -6.64
N VAL A 19 10.31 0.28 -5.93
CA VAL A 19 9.94 1.62 -5.47
C VAL A 19 10.07 2.61 -6.62
N THR A 20 11.24 2.63 -7.26
CA THR A 20 11.60 3.61 -8.31
C THR A 20 12.74 3.08 -9.19
N TRP A 21 12.65 3.32 -10.50
CA TRP A 21 13.76 3.26 -11.44
C TRP A 21 14.53 4.60 -11.41
N MET A 22 15.84 4.52 -11.26
CA MET A 22 16.75 5.66 -11.26
C MET A 22 17.30 5.97 -12.67
N VAL A 23 16.85 5.23 -13.69
CA VAL A 23 17.30 5.31 -15.08
C VAL A 23 16.12 5.15 -16.03
N GLU A 24 16.17 5.83 -17.18
CA GLU A 24 15.10 5.79 -18.17
C GLU A 24 15.26 4.62 -19.15
N LYS A 25 14.14 4.18 -19.74
CA LYS A 25 14.15 3.17 -20.82
C LYS A 25 14.95 3.69 -22.01
N GLY A 26 15.92 2.90 -22.47
CA GLY A 26 16.84 3.25 -23.55
C GLY A 26 18.03 4.08 -23.09
N GLU A 27 18.19 4.38 -21.79
CA GLU A 27 19.34 5.12 -21.28
C GLU A 27 20.63 4.27 -21.32
N ARG A 28 21.76 4.90 -21.64
CA ARG A 28 23.08 4.25 -21.60
C ARG A 28 23.67 4.29 -20.19
N ILE A 29 23.79 3.11 -19.57
CA ILE A 29 24.23 2.90 -18.18
C ILE A 29 25.64 2.32 -18.07
N LYS A 30 26.30 2.54 -16.93
CA LYS A 30 27.62 1.95 -16.59
C LYS A 30 27.44 0.80 -15.61
N LYS A 31 28.35 -0.19 -15.66
CA LYS A 31 28.42 -1.25 -14.63
C LYS A 31 28.59 -0.61 -13.24
N GLY A 32 27.79 -1.06 -12.27
CA GLY A 32 27.76 -0.54 -10.90
C GLY A 32 26.89 0.71 -10.70
N GLN A 33 26.34 1.31 -11.76
CA GLN A 33 25.36 2.40 -11.63
C GLN A 33 24.08 1.88 -10.96
N VAL A 34 23.52 2.66 -10.04
CA VAL A 34 22.24 2.30 -9.39
C VAL A 34 21.14 2.40 -10.45
N LEU A 35 20.41 1.30 -10.62
CA LEU A 35 19.29 1.18 -11.54
C LEU A 35 17.96 1.43 -10.85
N ALA A 36 17.77 0.92 -9.62
CA ALA A 36 16.49 1.00 -8.92
C ALA A 36 16.60 0.88 -7.41
N HIS A 37 15.55 1.31 -6.73
CA HIS A 37 15.28 1.03 -5.32
C HIS A 37 14.20 -0.05 -5.16
N TRP A 38 14.47 -1.06 -4.35
CA TRP A 38 13.58 -2.18 -4.10
C TRP A 38 13.31 -2.35 -2.61
N GLU A 39 12.04 -2.47 -2.23
CA GLU A 39 11.62 -2.59 -0.83
C GLU A 39 11.22 -4.02 -0.48
N THR A 40 11.79 -4.55 0.60
CA THR A 40 11.29 -5.71 1.32
C THR A 40 10.41 -5.24 2.48
N ALA A 41 9.78 -6.18 3.19
CA ALA A 41 9.04 -5.87 4.42
C ALA A 41 9.88 -5.19 5.52
N LYS A 42 11.22 -5.18 5.41
CA LYS A 42 12.13 -4.72 6.46
C LYS A 42 13.08 -3.61 6.03
N SER A 43 13.43 -3.54 4.75
CA SER A 43 14.40 -2.56 4.28
C SER A 43 14.25 -2.25 2.80
N VAL A 44 14.78 -1.11 2.41
CA VAL A 44 14.89 -0.72 1.01
C VAL A 44 16.34 -0.87 0.55
N HIS A 45 16.53 -1.48 -0.61
CA HIS A 45 17.80 -1.89 -1.18
C HIS A 45 18.04 -1.24 -2.54
N GLU A 46 19.31 -1.01 -2.88
CA GLU A 46 19.71 -0.55 -4.20
C GLU A 46 20.03 -1.73 -5.10
N LEU A 47 19.56 -1.65 -6.34
CA LEU A 47 19.93 -2.57 -7.41
C LEU A 47 20.97 -1.90 -8.32
N ALA A 48 22.20 -2.41 -8.33
CA ALA A 48 23.26 -1.92 -9.19
C ALA A 48 23.30 -2.66 -10.53
N ALA A 49 23.70 -1.96 -11.59
CA ALA A 49 23.84 -2.51 -12.93
C ALA A 49 24.93 -3.59 -12.98
N PRO A 50 24.62 -4.84 -13.36
CA PRO A 50 25.63 -5.89 -13.47
C PRO A 50 26.59 -5.67 -14.65
N HIS A 51 26.15 -4.94 -15.68
CA HIS A 51 26.89 -4.65 -16.91
C HIS A 51 26.66 -3.21 -17.39
N ALA A 52 27.50 -2.73 -18.31
CA ALA A 52 27.28 -1.48 -19.03
C ALA A 52 26.50 -1.76 -20.33
N GLY A 53 25.69 -0.81 -20.78
CA GLY A 53 24.87 -0.95 -22.00
C GLY A 53 23.65 -0.06 -21.98
N TYR A 54 22.62 -0.39 -22.76
CA TYR A 54 21.34 0.32 -22.83
C TYR A 54 20.27 -0.38 -21.98
N PHE A 55 19.61 0.36 -21.10
CA PHE A 55 18.68 -0.18 -20.11
C PHE A 55 17.26 -0.35 -20.63
N PHE A 56 16.63 -1.51 -20.40
CA PHE A 56 15.24 -1.79 -20.79
C PHE A 56 14.49 -2.48 -19.63
N PRO A 57 13.58 -1.77 -18.92
CA PRO A 57 12.83 -2.36 -17.81
C PRO A 57 11.82 -3.39 -18.30
N ARG A 58 11.54 -4.41 -17.48
CA ARG A 58 10.51 -5.44 -17.71
C ARG A 58 9.39 -5.43 -16.67
N VAL A 59 9.53 -4.58 -15.66
CA VAL A 59 8.57 -4.35 -14.58
C VAL A 59 8.41 -2.84 -14.40
N GLU A 60 7.22 -2.44 -13.99
CA GLU A 60 6.86 -1.03 -13.77
C GLU A 60 7.06 -0.65 -12.30
N GLU A 61 7.30 0.64 -12.04
CA GLU A 61 7.36 1.14 -10.66
C GLU A 61 6.05 0.84 -9.93
N GLY A 62 6.15 0.34 -8.69
CA GLY A 62 5.03 -0.16 -7.93
C GLY A 62 4.72 -1.65 -8.13
N ASP A 63 5.38 -2.34 -9.07
CA ASP A 63 5.27 -3.79 -9.21
C ASP A 63 6.05 -4.53 -8.11
N GLU A 64 5.48 -5.62 -7.60
CA GLU A 64 6.23 -6.59 -6.81
C GLU A 64 6.84 -7.65 -7.74
N ALA A 65 8.14 -7.90 -7.62
CA ALA A 65 8.81 -8.97 -8.35
C ALA A 65 9.35 -10.03 -7.39
N ASP A 66 9.32 -11.28 -7.85
CA ASP A 66 9.90 -12.40 -7.11
C ASP A 66 11.42 -12.29 -7.14
N PHE A 67 12.08 -12.60 -6.02
CA PHE A 67 13.53 -12.73 -6.04
C PHE A 67 13.96 -13.77 -7.09
N LEU A 68 15.10 -13.51 -7.73
CA LEU A 68 15.67 -14.30 -8.81
C LEU A 68 14.90 -14.22 -10.15
N SER A 69 13.87 -13.37 -10.26
CA SER A 69 13.22 -13.07 -11.54
C SER A 69 14.00 -12.02 -12.35
N VAL A 70 13.85 -12.07 -13.68
CA VAL A 70 14.41 -11.06 -14.60
C VAL A 70 13.50 -9.84 -14.60
N ILE A 71 14.03 -8.70 -14.16
CA ILE A 71 13.29 -7.45 -13.97
C ILE A 71 13.67 -6.36 -14.96
N ALA A 72 14.82 -6.49 -15.60
CA ALA A 72 15.24 -5.62 -16.70
C ALA A 72 16.27 -6.34 -17.57
N VAL A 73 16.58 -5.73 -18.71
CA VAL A 73 17.60 -6.20 -19.64
C VAL A 73 18.54 -5.06 -19.98
N ILE A 74 19.83 -5.38 -20.13
CA ILE A 74 20.86 -4.47 -20.63
C ILE A 74 21.28 -4.94 -22.02
N SER A 75 21.05 -4.11 -23.04
CA SER A 75 21.45 -4.37 -24.42
C SER A 75 22.79 -3.72 -24.76
N GLU A 76 23.49 -4.24 -25.77
CA GLU A 76 24.70 -3.60 -26.31
C GLU A 76 24.36 -2.47 -27.29
N THR A 77 23.15 -2.50 -27.84
CA THR A 77 22.60 -1.50 -28.77
C THR A 77 21.40 -0.79 -28.15
N ASP A 78 21.05 0.39 -28.67
CA ASP A 78 19.87 1.16 -28.29
C ASP A 78 18.55 0.57 -28.82
N ALA A 79 18.62 -0.48 -29.63
CA ALA A 79 17.46 -1.25 -30.06
C ALA A 79 16.90 -2.08 -28.90
N GLU A 80 15.60 -1.93 -28.63
CA GLU A 80 14.91 -2.68 -27.58
C GLU A 80 14.96 -4.19 -27.86
N PRO A 81 15.54 -4.99 -26.95
CA PRO A 81 15.58 -6.43 -27.11
C PRO A 81 14.18 -7.01 -27.07
N ALA A 82 13.88 -7.94 -27.99
CA ALA A 82 12.64 -8.70 -27.95
C ALA A 82 12.46 -9.35 -26.56
N PRO A 83 11.24 -9.37 -26.00
CA PRO A 83 10.99 -10.08 -24.76
C PRO A 83 11.35 -11.56 -24.95
N PRO A 84 11.98 -12.22 -23.95
CA PRO A 84 12.17 -13.66 -24.02
C PRO A 84 10.80 -14.35 -24.18
N LYS A 85 10.76 -15.47 -24.92
CA LYS A 85 9.57 -16.33 -24.93
C LYS A 85 9.23 -16.66 -23.48
N ALA A 86 7.96 -16.43 -23.11
CA ALA A 86 7.43 -16.80 -21.81
C ALA A 86 7.91 -18.22 -21.45
N PRO A 87 8.34 -18.48 -20.20
CA PRO A 87 8.78 -19.81 -19.83
C PRO A 87 7.70 -20.82 -20.19
N GLU A 88 8.08 -21.83 -20.99
CA GLU A 88 7.21 -22.95 -21.29
C GLU A 88 6.69 -23.52 -19.96
N ALA A 89 5.36 -23.52 -19.82
CA ALA A 89 4.71 -24.15 -18.71
C ALA A 89 5.24 -25.58 -18.59
N LYS A 90 5.89 -25.90 -17.46
CA LYS A 90 6.29 -27.27 -17.15
C LYS A 90 5.05 -28.16 -17.29
N PRO A 91 5.19 -29.40 -17.80
CA PRO A 91 4.06 -30.23 -18.18
C PRO A 91 3.05 -30.34 -17.04
N ASN A 92 1.81 -30.01 -17.37
CA ASN A 92 0.64 -30.20 -16.53
C ASN A 92 0.57 -31.68 -16.14
N ARG A 93 0.88 -32.00 -14.89
CA ARG A 93 0.48 -33.30 -14.31
C ARG A 93 -0.95 -33.15 -13.84
N GLU A 94 -1.89 -33.59 -14.66
CA GLU A 94 -3.23 -33.91 -14.20
C GLU A 94 -3.15 -35.02 -13.14
N ALA A 95 -3.48 -34.67 -11.90
CA ALA A 95 -4.05 -35.54 -10.89
C ALA A 95 -4.64 -34.66 -9.78
N ALA A 96 -5.76 -35.10 -9.21
CA ALA A 96 -6.58 -34.40 -8.22
C ALA A 96 -5.77 -33.67 -7.12
N GLY A 97 -6.19 -32.42 -6.87
CA GLY A 97 -5.80 -31.49 -5.79
C GLY A 97 -4.55 -31.84 -4.97
N ASN A 98 -3.47 -31.08 -5.13
CA ASN A 98 -2.38 -31.03 -4.16
C ASN A 98 -1.74 -29.64 -4.06
N PHE A 99 -1.41 -29.27 -2.83
CA PHE A 99 -0.75 -28.03 -2.45
C PHE A 99 0.65 -27.87 -3.08
N THR A 100 1.09 -26.62 -3.29
CA THR A 100 2.53 -26.33 -3.41
C THR A 100 3.25 -26.70 -2.10
N LYS A 101 4.56 -26.95 -2.15
CA LYS A 101 5.36 -27.38 -0.98
C LYS A 101 5.23 -26.42 0.23
N LYS A 102 5.15 -25.11 0.00
CA LYS A 102 4.95 -24.10 1.06
C LYS A 102 3.50 -24.02 1.52
N ALA A 103 2.53 -24.09 0.59
CA ALA A 103 1.12 -24.13 0.93
C ALA A 103 0.77 -25.36 1.79
N ALA A 104 1.40 -26.52 1.52
CA ALA A 104 1.24 -27.72 2.34
C ALA A 104 1.74 -27.49 3.78
N ALA A 105 2.91 -26.85 3.94
CA ALA A 105 3.48 -26.55 5.25
C ALA A 105 2.62 -25.54 6.03
N LEU A 106 2.16 -24.47 5.37
CA LEU A 106 1.33 -23.45 5.99
C LEU A 106 -0.08 -23.97 6.32
N ALA A 107 -0.67 -24.79 5.44
CA ALA A 107 -1.97 -25.42 5.67
C ALA A 107 -1.90 -26.42 6.83
N ALA A 108 -0.85 -27.25 6.88
CA ALA A 108 -0.63 -28.19 7.99
C ALA A 108 -0.44 -27.48 9.35
N GLN A 109 0.28 -26.36 9.38
CA GLN A 109 0.46 -25.56 10.60
C GLN A 109 -0.85 -24.97 11.13
N ASN A 110 -1.85 -24.79 10.28
CA ASN A 110 -3.12 -24.16 10.63
C ASN A 110 -4.32 -25.11 10.48
N GLY A 111 -4.08 -26.42 10.37
CA GLY A 111 -5.14 -27.44 10.31
C GLY A 111 -6.02 -27.40 9.06
N LEU A 112 -5.54 -26.82 7.95
CA LEU A 112 -6.28 -26.74 6.68
C LEU A 112 -5.89 -27.88 5.74
N SER A 113 -6.87 -28.38 5.00
CA SER A 113 -6.78 -29.45 4.02
C SER A 113 -7.14 -28.95 2.63
N ALA A 114 -6.88 -29.73 1.58
CA ALA A 114 -7.22 -29.33 0.22
C ALA A 114 -8.73 -29.13 0.01
N ALA A 115 -9.57 -29.73 0.87
CA ALA A 115 -11.02 -29.57 0.85
C ALA A 115 -11.49 -28.21 1.40
N ASP A 116 -10.62 -27.47 2.09
CA ASP A 116 -10.93 -26.14 2.63
C ASP A 116 -10.80 -25.01 1.59
N PHE A 117 -10.50 -25.36 0.34
CA PHE A 117 -10.27 -24.46 -0.77
C PHE A 117 -11.17 -24.84 -1.95
N ASP A 118 -12.03 -23.91 -2.38
CA ASP A 118 -12.87 -24.07 -3.57
C ASP A 118 -12.07 -23.74 -4.85
N LYS A 119 -11.02 -24.53 -5.10
CA LYS A 119 -10.09 -24.32 -6.21
C LYS A 119 -9.76 -25.64 -6.89
N THR A 120 -10.18 -25.77 -8.14
CA THR A 120 -9.84 -26.88 -9.04
C THR A 120 -8.46 -26.66 -9.66
N GLY A 121 -7.42 -26.62 -8.83
CA GLY A 121 -6.04 -26.37 -9.24
C GLY A 121 -5.04 -26.50 -8.09
N ILE A 122 -3.76 -26.16 -8.34
CA ILE A 122 -2.74 -26.17 -7.29
C ILE A 122 -3.06 -25.10 -6.24
N ILE A 123 -3.16 -25.50 -4.98
CA ILE A 123 -3.36 -24.59 -3.85
C ILE A 123 -1.99 -23.98 -3.48
N THR A 124 -1.88 -22.68 -3.65
CA THR A 124 -0.66 -21.88 -3.43
C THR A 124 -0.63 -21.30 -2.01
N GLU A 125 0.52 -20.79 -1.59
CA GLU A 125 0.64 -20.19 -0.26
C GLU A 125 -0.28 -18.97 -0.10
N ARG A 126 -0.48 -18.18 -1.17
CA ARG A 126 -1.46 -17.09 -1.22
C ARG A 126 -2.87 -17.58 -0.89
N ASP A 127 -3.28 -18.72 -1.46
CA ASP A 127 -4.62 -19.28 -1.22
C ASP A 127 -4.79 -19.63 0.27
N VAL A 128 -3.79 -20.28 0.87
CA VAL A 128 -3.79 -20.62 2.31
C VAL A 128 -3.80 -19.37 3.19
N GLN A 129 -2.98 -18.37 2.87
CA GLN A 129 -2.96 -17.09 3.61
C GLN A 129 -4.30 -16.35 3.48
N SER A 130 -4.90 -16.30 2.30
CA SER A 130 -6.23 -15.71 2.09
C SER A 130 -7.30 -16.43 2.90
N ARG A 131 -7.26 -17.77 2.96
CA ARG A 131 -8.22 -18.57 3.76
C ARG A 131 -8.07 -18.35 5.26
N LEU A 132 -6.83 -18.26 5.76
CA LEU A 132 -6.56 -17.95 7.16
C LEU A 132 -6.98 -16.53 7.53
N ARG A 133 -6.77 -15.57 6.61
CA ARG A 133 -7.28 -14.20 6.74
C ARG A 133 -8.81 -14.18 6.81
N GLN A 134 -9.50 -15.00 6.01
CA GLN A 134 -10.96 -15.11 6.03
C GLN A 134 -11.49 -15.72 7.34
N SER A 135 -10.85 -16.77 7.89
CA SER A 135 -11.27 -17.40 9.15
C SER A 135 -11.07 -16.52 10.40
N ALA A 136 -10.25 -15.47 10.30
CA ALA A 136 -9.97 -14.55 11.39
C ALA A 136 -10.93 -13.34 11.45
N LEU A 137 -11.88 -13.23 10.52
CA LEU A 137 -12.81 -12.10 10.45
C LEU A 137 -14.07 -12.37 11.29
N PRO A 138 -14.48 -11.47 12.19
CA PRO A 138 -15.73 -11.62 12.93
C PRO A 138 -16.94 -11.40 12.02
N ASP A 139 -17.93 -12.26 12.15
CA ASP A 139 -19.22 -12.13 11.47
C ASP A 139 -20.04 -11.05 12.20
N LEU A 140 -20.22 -9.90 11.55
CA LEU A 140 -20.94 -8.75 12.11
C LEU A 140 -22.27 -8.56 11.36
N PRO A 141 -23.32 -8.07 12.03
CA PRO A 141 -24.67 -8.03 11.48
C PRO A 141 -24.75 -7.28 10.15
N LYS A 142 -25.59 -7.84 9.27
CA LYS A 142 -25.89 -7.35 7.92
C LYS A 142 -26.44 -5.93 8.00
N THR A 143 -25.68 -4.94 7.53
CA THR A 143 -26.24 -3.62 7.21
C THR A 143 -26.58 -3.54 5.71
N SER A 144 -27.51 -2.64 5.40
CA SER A 144 -28.46 -2.56 4.29
C SER A 144 -27.96 -2.99 2.91
N SER A 145 -28.85 -3.66 2.16
CA SER A 145 -28.67 -3.90 0.73
C SER A 145 -28.83 -2.60 -0.06
N LEU A 146 -28.18 -2.56 -1.22
CA LEU A 146 -28.31 -1.51 -2.24
C LEU A 146 -29.75 -1.27 -2.72
N ASP A 147 -30.69 -2.15 -2.36
CA ASP A 147 -32.07 -2.13 -2.86
C ASP A 147 -32.90 -0.96 -2.28
N ASN A 148 -32.41 -0.31 -1.21
CA ASN A 148 -33.05 0.85 -0.62
C ASN A 148 -32.38 2.16 -1.08
N LEU A 149 -32.60 2.52 -2.35
CA LEU A 149 -32.17 3.79 -2.96
C LEU A 149 -32.73 5.06 -2.27
N LYS A 150 -33.64 4.91 -1.31
CA LYS A 150 -34.13 5.98 -0.42
C LYS A 150 -33.70 5.69 1.01
N LEU A 151 -32.53 6.18 1.36
CA LEU A 151 -32.12 6.27 2.76
C LEU A 151 -32.89 7.40 3.45
N PRO A 152 -33.06 7.35 4.79
CA PRO A 152 -33.57 8.47 5.57
C PRO A 152 -32.85 9.78 5.23
N ASP A 153 -33.58 10.90 5.25
CA ASP A 153 -33.02 12.23 5.06
C ASP A 153 -31.85 12.47 6.03
N GLY A 154 -30.69 12.86 5.50
CA GLY A 154 -29.49 13.20 6.29
C GLY A 154 -28.35 12.17 6.30
N LEU A 155 -28.50 11.02 5.64
CA LEU A 155 -27.42 10.04 5.45
C LEU A 155 -26.59 10.35 4.19
N THR A 156 -25.26 10.29 4.30
CA THR A 156 -24.33 10.40 3.16
C THR A 156 -23.91 9.01 2.70
N ARG A 157 -24.13 8.69 1.43
CA ARG A 157 -23.75 7.39 0.84
C ARG A 157 -22.30 7.40 0.41
N VAL A 158 -21.51 6.51 0.98
CA VAL A 158 -20.07 6.41 0.71
C VAL A 158 -19.73 5.08 0.08
N LEU A 159 -19.14 5.12 -1.11
CA LEU A 159 -18.57 3.95 -1.78
C LEU A 159 -17.12 3.77 -1.35
N VAL A 160 -16.73 2.55 -0.97
CA VAL A 160 -15.33 2.21 -0.69
C VAL A 160 -14.67 1.66 -1.96
N ILE A 161 -13.51 2.20 -2.29
CA ILE A 161 -12.73 1.78 -3.46
C ILE A 161 -11.58 0.91 -2.98
N THR A 162 -11.54 -0.34 -3.45
CA THR A 162 -10.74 -1.49 -2.98
C THR A 162 -11.25 -2.12 -1.67
N GLY A 163 -10.97 -3.40 -1.49
CA GLY A 163 -11.47 -4.29 -0.46
C GLY A 163 -10.37 -5.01 0.34
N GLY A 164 -9.12 -4.56 0.22
CA GLY A 164 -7.99 -5.10 1.00
C GLY A 164 -8.03 -4.76 2.49
N ILE A 165 -6.99 -5.15 3.23
CA ILE A 165 -6.88 -4.91 4.69
C ILE A 165 -6.99 -3.42 5.05
N GLY A 166 -6.44 -2.54 4.23
CA GLY A 166 -6.59 -1.08 4.40
C GLY A 166 -8.05 -0.63 4.37
N ALA A 167 -8.84 -1.21 3.44
CA ALA A 167 -10.27 -0.94 3.32
C ALA A 167 -11.05 -1.46 4.55
N MET A 168 -10.64 -2.58 5.13
CA MET A 168 -11.27 -3.09 6.36
C MET A 168 -11.10 -2.13 7.55
N HIS A 169 -9.90 -1.57 7.73
CA HIS A 169 -9.64 -0.58 8.77
C HIS A 169 -10.47 0.70 8.54
N LEU A 170 -10.52 1.15 7.28
CA LEU A 170 -11.36 2.27 6.84
C LEU A 170 -12.85 2.03 7.15
N ILE A 171 -13.39 0.86 6.83
CA ILE A 171 -14.78 0.50 7.11
C ILE A 171 -15.06 0.55 8.63
N ALA A 172 -14.12 0.07 9.45
CA ALA A 172 -14.24 0.11 10.90
C ALA A 172 -14.27 1.54 11.47
N ILE A 173 -13.59 2.50 10.82
CA ILE A 173 -13.66 3.93 11.16
C ILE A 173 -15.02 4.50 10.78
N LEU A 174 -15.41 4.35 9.51
CA LEU A 174 -16.61 4.98 8.95
C LEU A 174 -17.91 4.49 9.62
N ARG A 175 -17.98 3.21 10.02
CA ARG A 175 -19.13 2.64 10.73
C ARG A 175 -19.42 3.28 12.10
N LYS A 176 -18.47 4.03 12.66
CA LYS A 176 -18.68 4.75 13.92
C LYS A 176 -19.47 6.05 13.73
N ASP A 177 -19.60 6.54 12.49
CA ASP A 177 -20.40 7.71 12.18
C ASP A 177 -21.81 7.29 11.71
N PRO A 178 -22.86 7.51 12.52
CA PRO A 178 -24.23 7.11 12.16
C PRO A 178 -24.82 7.92 11.01
N ARG A 179 -24.14 8.97 10.53
CA ARG A 179 -24.56 9.79 9.39
C ARG A 179 -24.10 9.22 8.04
N LEU A 180 -23.28 8.17 8.05
CA LEU A 180 -22.73 7.57 6.84
C LEU A 180 -23.41 6.24 6.55
N ASP A 181 -23.77 6.02 5.28
CA ASP A 181 -24.16 4.70 4.78
C ASP A 181 -23.10 4.17 3.81
N LEU A 182 -22.52 3.02 4.15
CA LEU A 182 -21.51 2.37 3.32
C LEU A 182 -22.21 1.49 2.29
N VAL A 183 -22.40 2.01 1.08
CA VAL A 183 -23.19 1.34 0.02
C VAL A 183 -22.56 0.04 -0.47
N GLY A 184 -21.23 -0.09 -0.33
CA GLY A 184 -20.47 -1.24 -0.74
C GLY A 184 -19.02 -0.92 -1.08
N CYS A 185 -18.31 -1.93 -1.58
CA CYS A 185 -16.94 -1.86 -2.02
C CYS A 185 -16.83 -2.24 -3.50
N LEU A 186 -15.91 -1.63 -4.25
CA LEU A 186 -15.49 -2.13 -5.56
C LEU A 186 -14.05 -2.62 -5.47
N ASP A 187 -13.77 -3.83 -5.94
CA ASP A 187 -12.42 -4.42 -5.94
C ASP A 187 -12.24 -5.35 -7.13
N ASP A 188 -11.06 -5.35 -7.74
CA ASP A 188 -10.75 -6.17 -8.92
C ASP A 188 -10.32 -7.60 -8.58
N ASP A 189 -10.04 -7.93 -7.31
CA ASP A 189 -9.68 -9.29 -6.88
C ASP A 189 -10.92 -10.21 -7.00
N PRO A 190 -10.89 -11.25 -7.86
CA PRO A 190 -11.97 -12.20 -8.00
C PRO A 190 -12.31 -12.93 -6.70
N ALA A 191 -11.33 -13.08 -5.79
CA ALA A 191 -11.51 -13.76 -4.51
C ALA A 191 -12.30 -12.94 -3.49
N LEU A 192 -12.55 -11.65 -3.75
CA LEU A 192 -13.37 -10.78 -2.91
C LEU A 192 -14.80 -10.63 -3.44
N GLN A 193 -15.10 -11.11 -4.65
CA GLN A 193 -16.43 -11.03 -5.21
C GLN A 193 -17.41 -11.87 -4.39
N ASP A 194 -18.66 -11.41 -4.31
CA ASP A 194 -19.74 -12.02 -3.50
C ASP A 194 -19.45 -12.10 -1.98
N HIS A 195 -18.35 -11.52 -1.51
CA HIS A 195 -18.01 -11.43 -0.10
C HIS A 195 -18.43 -10.09 0.53
N ARG A 196 -18.46 -10.08 1.87
CA ARG A 196 -18.66 -8.88 2.68
C ARG A 196 -17.40 -8.58 3.50
N LEU A 197 -17.00 -7.33 3.52
CA LEU A 197 -15.87 -6.82 4.32
C LEU A 197 -16.45 -6.11 5.54
N PHE A 198 -16.36 -6.74 6.71
CA PHE A 198 -17.02 -6.23 7.93
C PHE A 198 -18.49 -5.90 7.66
N GLY A 199 -19.23 -6.78 6.99
CA GLY A 199 -20.63 -6.53 6.66
C GLY A 199 -20.90 -5.53 5.54
N VAL A 200 -19.90 -4.95 4.88
CA VAL A 200 -20.08 -4.12 3.67
C VAL A 200 -19.90 -4.99 2.41
N PRO A 201 -20.87 -5.05 1.49
CA PRO A 201 -20.80 -5.94 0.33
C PRO A 201 -19.78 -5.47 -0.72
N VAL A 202 -19.02 -6.40 -1.29
CA VAL A 202 -18.24 -6.17 -2.51
C VAL A 202 -19.21 -6.27 -3.70
N LEU A 203 -19.36 -5.17 -4.43
CA LEU A 203 -20.39 -4.98 -5.44
C LEU A 203 -19.95 -5.35 -6.86
N GLY A 204 -18.66 -5.66 -7.03
CA GLY A 204 -18.07 -5.96 -8.32
C GLY A 204 -16.68 -5.33 -8.52
N PRO A 205 -16.15 -5.42 -9.75
CA PRO A 205 -14.87 -4.84 -10.14
C PRO A 205 -14.89 -3.32 -10.18
N LEU A 206 -13.71 -2.71 -10.14
CA LEU A 206 -13.53 -1.27 -10.25
C LEU A 206 -14.05 -0.71 -11.58
N SER A 207 -14.22 -1.52 -12.63
CA SER A 207 -14.83 -1.09 -13.90
C SER A 207 -16.25 -0.54 -13.75
N LEU A 208 -16.98 -0.91 -12.69
CA LEU A 208 -18.34 -0.44 -12.40
C LEU A 208 -18.40 0.97 -11.79
N LEU A 209 -17.25 1.55 -11.39
CA LEU A 209 -17.18 2.83 -10.66
C LEU A 209 -17.92 3.97 -11.39
N GLU A 210 -17.65 4.13 -12.69
CA GLU A 210 -18.26 5.18 -13.50
C GLU A 210 -19.76 4.99 -13.68
N THR A 211 -20.19 3.76 -13.92
CA THR A 211 -21.61 3.41 -14.03
C THR A 211 -22.34 3.75 -12.73
N PHE A 212 -21.81 3.32 -11.59
CA PHE A 212 -22.44 3.57 -10.29
C PHE A 212 -22.52 5.06 -9.95
N TRP A 213 -21.50 5.82 -10.33
CA TRP A 213 -21.49 7.28 -10.16
C TRP A 213 -22.57 7.95 -11.01
N ARG A 214 -22.64 7.63 -12.30
CA ARG A 214 -23.63 8.20 -13.24
C ARG A 214 -25.07 7.83 -12.87
N GLU A 215 -25.27 6.65 -12.29
CA GLU A 215 -26.56 6.20 -11.77
C GLU A 215 -26.92 6.83 -10.42
N GLY A 216 -26.03 7.64 -9.83
CA GLY A 216 -26.27 8.31 -8.54
C GLY A 216 -26.39 7.33 -7.37
N ARG A 217 -25.65 6.21 -7.41
CA ARG A 217 -25.72 5.14 -6.40
C ARG A 217 -25.01 5.48 -5.10
N PHE A 218 -24.15 6.49 -5.11
CA PHE A 218 -23.46 7.01 -3.93
C PHE A 218 -23.24 8.53 -4.08
N ASP A 219 -22.95 9.20 -2.96
CA ASP A 219 -22.75 10.65 -2.91
C ASP A 219 -21.26 11.01 -2.87
N GLN A 220 -20.45 10.17 -2.24
CA GLN A 220 -18.99 10.32 -2.11
C GLN A 220 -18.28 8.97 -2.23
N ALA A 221 -16.99 8.98 -2.54
CA ALA A 221 -16.15 7.79 -2.50
C ALA A 221 -14.94 7.97 -1.57
N ILE A 222 -14.35 6.85 -1.15
CA ILE A 222 -13.10 6.88 -0.39
C ILE A 222 -12.24 5.66 -0.70
N ILE A 223 -10.93 5.88 -0.84
CA ILE A 223 -9.99 4.87 -1.30
C ILE A 223 -9.44 4.10 -0.10
N GLY A 224 -9.61 2.78 -0.09
CA GLY A 224 -9.13 1.86 0.93
C GLY A 224 -7.68 1.37 0.75
N ALA A 225 -7.03 1.68 -0.38
CA ALA A 225 -5.63 1.35 -0.62
C ALA A 225 -4.70 2.25 0.22
N THR A 226 -4.05 1.67 1.23
CA THR A 226 -3.23 2.42 2.21
C THR A 226 -1.75 2.02 2.23
N ALA A 227 -1.33 1.08 1.38
CA ALA A 227 0.03 0.53 1.40
C ALA A 227 0.96 1.17 0.35
N VAL A 228 0.42 1.48 -0.83
CA VAL A 228 1.19 1.91 -2.01
C VAL A 228 0.68 3.26 -2.49
N VAL A 229 1.56 4.26 -2.51
CA VAL A 229 1.25 5.64 -2.93
C VAL A 229 0.72 5.66 -4.35
N ALA A 230 1.43 5.03 -5.29
CA ALA A 230 1.09 5.00 -6.71
C ALA A 230 -0.31 4.41 -6.97
N THR A 231 -0.65 3.28 -6.33
CA THR A 231 -1.98 2.68 -6.44
C THR A 231 -3.06 3.61 -5.92
N ARG A 232 -2.86 4.22 -4.74
CA ARG A 232 -3.83 5.14 -4.14
C ARG A 232 -4.02 6.40 -5.00
N GLN A 233 -2.94 6.92 -5.58
CA GLN A 233 -2.97 8.08 -6.47
C GLN A 233 -3.69 7.76 -7.78
N LYS A 234 -3.40 6.63 -8.43
CA LYS A 234 -4.09 6.20 -9.65
C LYS A 234 -5.61 6.09 -9.46
N LEU A 235 -6.05 5.55 -8.34
CA LEU A 235 -7.48 5.45 -8.00
C LEU A 235 -8.10 6.82 -7.75
N TRP A 236 -7.36 7.72 -7.12
CA TRP A 236 -7.76 9.10 -6.90
C TRP A 236 -7.93 9.86 -8.21
N ASP A 237 -6.94 9.82 -9.09
CA ASP A 237 -6.98 10.50 -10.39
C ASP A 237 -8.19 10.02 -11.21
N ARG A 238 -8.49 8.71 -11.15
CA ARG A 238 -9.69 8.14 -11.75
C ARG A 238 -10.98 8.71 -11.16
N CYS A 239 -11.07 8.87 -9.83
CA CYS A 239 -12.24 9.46 -9.19
C CYS A 239 -12.41 10.93 -9.55
N LYS A 240 -11.30 11.69 -9.54
CA LYS A 240 -11.29 13.12 -9.88
C LYS A 240 -11.64 13.36 -11.35
N ALA A 241 -11.16 12.52 -12.27
CA ALA A 241 -11.53 12.58 -13.68
C ALA A 241 -13.05 12.39 -13.90
N LEU A 242 -13.71 11.63 -13.01
CA LEU A 242 -15.17 11.43 -13.03
C LEU A 242 -15.95 12.52 -12.26
N GLY A 243 -15.26 13.46 -11.61
CA GLY A 243 -15.88 14.48 -10.77
C GLY A 243 -16.49 13.93 -9.48
N ILE A 244 -16.05 12.74 -9.02
CA ILE A 244 -16.56 12.10 -7.81
C ILE A 244 -16.05 12.85 -6.56
N PRO A 245 -16.93 13.34 -5.67
CA PRO A 245 -16.51 13.93 -4.39
C PRO A 245 -15.89 12.86 -3.47
N MET A 246 -14.85 13.23 -2.71
CA MET A 246 -14.15 12.27 -1.84
C MET A 246 -14.45 12.50 -0.37
N ALA A 247 -14.80 11.44 0.35
CA ALA A 247 -15.05 11.52 1.78
C ALA A 247 -13.74 11.59 2.58
N ASN A 248 -13.81 12.11 3.80
CA ASN A 248 -12.77 11.92 4.82
C ASN A 248 -13.26 10.86 5.82
N ALA A 249 -12.39 9.92 6.18
CA ALA A 249 -12.60 8.99 7.28
C ALA A 249 -11.75 9.41 8.47
N ILE A 250 -12.38 9.88 9.54
CA ILE A 250 -11.67 10.34 10.74
C ILE A 250 -12.12 9.47 11.91
N ASP A 251 -11.19 8.74 12.51
CA ASP A 251 -11.50 7.96 13.70
C ASP A 251 -11.98 8.88 14.83
N PRO A 252 -13.05 8.53 15.58
CA PRO A 252 -13.57 9.39 16.65
C PRO A 252 -12.59 9.69 17.78
N SER A 253 -11.50 8.92 17.92
CA SER A 253 -10.44 9.19 18.89
C SER A 253 -9.37 10.16 18.37
N ALA A 254 -9.43 10.56 17.10
CA ALA A 254 -8.51 11.56 16.56
C ALA A 254 -8.86 12.96 17.08
N VAL A 255 -7.83 13.75 17.39
CA VAL A 255 -7.96 15.11 17.92
C VAL A 255 -7.37 16.09 16.91
N LEU A 256 -8.22 16.98 16.40
CA LEU A 256 -7.84 18.02 15.46
C LEU A 256 -7.89 19.37 16.17
N GLY A 257 -6.77 20.10 16.16
CA GLY A 257 -6.62 21.40 16.78
C GLY A 257 -7.36 22.52 16.04
N ALA A 258 -7.43 23.69 16.67
CA ALA A 258 -8.06 24.86 16.10
C ALA A 258 -7.38 25.29 14.79
N GLY A 259 -8.17 25.62 13.77
CA GLY A 259 -7.66 26.08 12.48
C GLY A 259 -6.97 25.01 11.63
N VAL A 260 -7.12 23.72 11.97
CA VAL A 260 -6.72 22.63 11.09
C VAL A 260 -7.54 22.70 9.80
N VAL A 261 -6.86 22.60 8.66
CA VAL A 261 -7.48 22.53 7.34
C VAL A 261 -7.13 21.19 6.70
N LEU A 262 -8.16 20.43 6.35
CA LEU A 262 -8.01 19.15 5.65
C LEU A 262 -8.53 19.28 4.22
N GLY A 263 -7.80 18.66 3.28
CA GLY A 263 -8.32 18.30 1.97
C GLY A 263 -9.36 17.18 2.03
N GLU A 264 -9.65 16.56 0.90
CA GLU A 264 -10.61 15.47 0.76
C GLU A 264 -9.93 14.09 0.55
N GLY A 265 -10.63 12.98 0.76
CA GLY A 265 -10.08 11.63 0.58
C GLY A 265 -9.10 11.17 1.67
N ASN A 266 -9.02 11.87 2.79
CA ASN A 266 -8.10 11.60 3.89
C ASN A 266 -8.64 10.49 4.80
N ILE A 267 -7.76 9.61 5.24
CA ILE A 267 -8.01 8.62 6.28
C ILE A 267 -7.14 8.96 7.49
N ILE A 268 -7.77 9.28 8.62
CA ILE A 268 -7.13 9.62 9.88
C ILE A 268 -7.43 8.51 10.89
N GLY A 269 -6.40 7.74 11.24
CA GLY A 269 -6.48 6.59 12.12
C GLY A 269 -6.71 6.92 13.59
N ALA A 270 -6.89 5.87 14.39
CA ALA A 270 -7.15 6.01 15.81
C ALA A 270 -6.01 6.71 16.58
N GLN A 271 -6.38 7.56 17.54
CA GLN A 271 -5.48 8.29 18.44
C GLN A 271 -4.46 9.17 17.71
N VAL A 272 -4.81 9.65 16.51
CA VAL A 272 -4.01 10.66 15.81
C VAL A 272 -4.25 12.03 16.43
N HIS A 273 -3.19 12.81 16.59
CA HIS A 273 -3.28 14.23 16.94
C HIS A 273 -2.79 15.08 15.76
N ILE A 274 -3.58 16.07 15.37
CA ILE A 274 -3.20 17.10 14.39
C ILE A 274 -3.29 18.45 15.11
N GLY A 275 -2.15 19.08 15.37
CA GLY A 275 -2.03 20.33 16.11
C GLY A 275 -2.59 21.52 15.36
N MET A 276 -2.80 22.63 16.09
CA MET A 276 -3.42 23.84 15.57
C MET A 276 -2.73 24.39 14.31
N ALA A 277 -3.50 25.08 13.47
CA ALA A 277 -3.02 25.76 12.26
C ALA A 277 -2.24 24.86 11.27
N THR A 278 -2.42 23.54 11.36
CA THR A 278 -1.83 22.58 10.43
C THR A 278 -2.71 22.42 9.19
N ARG A 279 -2.07 22.33 8.03
CA ARG A 279 -2.72 22.02 6.75
C ARG A 279 -2.32 20.63 6.30
N LEU A 280 -3.30 19.82 5.95
CA LEU A 280 -3.10 18.51 5.34
C LEU A 280 -3.85 18.50 4.01
N GLY A 281 -3.15 18.15 2.92
CA GLY A 281 -3.71 18.09 1.58
C GLY A 281 -4.68 16.93 1.39
N ASP A 282 -4.72 16.42 0.18
CA ASP A 282 -5.71 15.45 -0.27
C ASP A 282 -5.18 14.01 -0.22
N ASN A 283 -6.12 13.06 -0.13
CA ASN A 283 -5.87 11.65 -0.35
C ASN A 283 -4.79 11.03 0.55
N ASN A 284 -4.62 11.53 1.77
CA ASN A 284 -3.61 11.05 2.71
C ASN A 284 -4.11 9.85 3.54
N PHE A 285 -3.19 9.02 3.99
CA PHE A 285 -3.42 8.01 5.03
C PHE A 285 -2.51 8.29 6.23
N ILE A 286 -3.13 8.78 7.31
CA ILE A 286 -2.47 9.01 8.58
C ILE A 286 -2.79 7.82 9.50
N ALA A 287 -1.83 6.93 9.68
CA ALA A 287 -1.99 5.72 10.48
C ALA A 287 -2.17 6.05 11.97
N ALA A 288 -2.56 5.02 12.73
CA ALA A 288 -2.86 5.18 14.15
C ALA A 288 -1.66 5.73 14.95
N LYS A 289 -1.96 6.51 15.99
CA LYS A 289 -1.00 7.08 16.94
C LYS A 289 0.06 8.01 16.33
N CYS A 290 -0.19 8.55 15.14
CA CYS A 290 0.65 9.62 14.61
C CYS A 290 0.35 10.95 15.34
N ASN A 291 1.38 11.76 15.54
CA ASN A 291 1.25 13.13 16.04
C ASN A 291 1.84 14.08 15.00
N ILE A 292 1.01 14.95 14.46
CA ILE A 292 1.43 16.07 13.63
C ILE A 292 1.24 17.32 14.48
N ASP A 293 2.31 17.88 15.04
CA ASP A 293 2.20 19.04 15.94
C ASP A 293 1.72 20.31 15.20
N HIS A 294 1.72 21.46 15.86
CA HIS A 294 1.12 22.68 15.32
C HIS A 294 1.88 23.27 14.12
N HIS A 295 1.17 24.04 13.29
CA HIS A 295 1.72 24.82 12.17
C HIS A 295 2.44 23.99 11.09
N ASN A 296 2.05 22.73 10.92
CA ASN A 296 2.58 21.86 9.88
C ASN A 296 1.94 22.14 8.51
N GLN A 297 2.67 21.87 7.44
CA GLN A 297 2.19 21.96 6.06
C GLN A 297 2.47 20.66 5.32
N TRP A 298 1.47 19.80 5.22
CA TRP A 298 1.59 18.48 4.60
C TRP A 298 0.76 18.44 3.32
N GLY A 299 1.37 17.98 2.22
CA GLY A 299 0.78 17.87 0.90
C GLY A 299 -0.22 16.72 0.77
N SER A 300 -0.30 16.19 -0.44
CA SER A 300 -1.26 15.16 -0.84
C SER A 300 -0.59 13.80 -1.07
N HIS A 301 -1.38 12.73 -1.04
CA HIS A 301 -0.92 11.35 -1.30
C HIS A 301 0.15 10.83 -0.33
N ILE A 302 0.20 11.36 0.88
CA ILE A 302 1.11 10.94 1.94
C ILE A 302 0.55 9.69 2.60
N LEU A 303 1.39 8.66 2.75
CA LEU A 303 1.06 7.45 3.51
C LEU A 303 2.02 7.34 4.70
N THR A 304 1.46 7.21 5.90
CA THR A 304 2.24 7.01 7.12
C THR A 304 2.09 5.61 7.67
N GLY A 305 3.17 5.07 8.22
CA GLY A 305 3.11 4.00 9.21
C GLY A 305 2.67 4.54 10.58
N PRO A 306 2.32 3.66 11.52
CA PRO A 306 1.92 4.09 12.85
C PRO A 306 3.04 4.86 13.58
N GLY A 307 2.66 5.81 14.44
CA GLY A 307 3.62 6.49 15.32
C GLY A 307 4.62 7.39 14.59
N VAL A 308 4.23 8.03 13.49
CA VAL A 308 4.98 9.15 12.92
C VAL A 308 4.74 10.38 13.78
N MET A 309 5.81 10.95 14.32
CA MET A 309 5.83 12.06 15.27
C MET A 309 6.52 13.26 14.62
N SER A 310 5.73 14.21 14.16
CA SER A 310 6.20 15.47 13.59
C SER A 310 6.15 16.58 14.63
N SER A 311 7.26 17.29 14.78
CA SER A 311 7.32 18.53 15.55
C SER A 311 6.65 19.69 14.79
N SER A 312 6.68 20.87 15.39
CA SER A 312 6.08 22.08 14.83
C SER A 312 6.78 22.57 13.57
N PHE A 313 6.03 23.21 12.66
CA PHE A 313 6.55 23.86 11.45
C PHE A 313 7.30 22.94 10.46
N VAL A 314 6.95 21.66 10.40
CA VAL A 314 7.47 20.75 9.37
C VAL A 314 6.66 20.89 8.09
N SER A 315 7.36 20.90 6.95
CA SER A 315 6.76 20.90 5.62
C SER A 315 7.00 19.56 4.93
N VAL A 316 5.94 18.89 4.51
CA VAL A 316 6.00 17.61 3.79
C VAL A 316 5.31 17.78 2.45
N ALA A 317 6.02 17.54 1.36
CA ALA A 317 5.48 17.62 0.01
C ALA A 317 4.66 16.36 -0.35
N ASP A 318 4.16 16.30 -1.58
CA ASP A 318 3.27 15.23 -2.03
C ASP A 318 3.97 13.87 -2.14
N ARG A 319 3.19 12.80 -2.10
CA ARG A 319 3.63 11.42 -2.38
C ARG A 319 4.71 10.88 -1.44
N VAL A 320 4.87 11.47 -0.26
CA VAL A 320 5.83 11.00 0.73
C VAL A 320 5.31 9.75 1.43
N ARG A 321 6.16 8.75 1.59
CA ARG A 321 5.86 7.54 2.35
C ARG A 321 6.72 7.46 3.61
N PHE A 322 6.06 7.32 4.75
CA PHE A 322 6.70 7.12 6.04
C PHE A 322 6.49 5.68 6.50
N GLY A 323 7.56 5.04 6.98
CA GLY A 323 7.49 3.82 7.77
C GLY A 323 6.91 4.06 9.18
N THR A 324 7.13 3.10 10.06
CA THR A 324 6.61 3.13 11.44
C THR A 324 7.61 3.80 12.38
N GLY A 325 7.13 4.57 13.35
CA GLY A 325 7.94 5.08 14.46
C GLY A 325 9.01 6.06 14.01
N ILE A 326 8.61 7.11 13.29
CA ILE A 326 9.52 8.15 12.77
C ILE A 326 9.39 9.40 13.61
N PHE A 327 10.50 10.08 13.87
CA PHE A 327 10.54 11.36 14.58
C PHE A 327 11.09 12.45 13.67
N ILE A 328 10.43 13.60 13.62
CA ILE A 328 10.78 14.72 12.74
C ILE A 328 10.98 15.98 13.59
N GLU A 329 12.18 16.55 13.54
CA GLU A 329 12.52 17.79 14.25
C GLU A 329 11.81 19.02 13.65
N PRO A 330 11.66 20.12 14.41
CA PRO A 330 11.06 21.34 13.90
C PRO A 330 11.75 21.87 12.64
N LEU A 331 10.98 22.55 11.79
CA LEU A 331 11.47 23.23 10.58
C LEU A 331 12.05 22.31 9.48
N VAL A 332 11.94 20.98 9.63
CA VAL A 332 12.36 20.04 8.60
C VAL A 332 11.45 20.15 7.37
N THR A 333 12.05 20.08 6.18
CA THR A 333 11.34 20.02 4.91
C THR A 333 11.59 18.67 4.22
N ILE A 334 10.53 17.97 3.81
CA ILE A 334 10.60 16.68 3.12
C ILE A 334 10.05 16.84 1.71
N GLY A 335 10.91 16.58 0.72
CA GLY A 335 10.59 16.71 -0.70
C GLY A 335 9.63 15.62 -1.20
N ALA A 336 8.99 15.90 -2.34
CA ALA A 336 7.95 15.03 -2.88
C ALA A 336 8.50 13.65 -3.22
N GLY A 337 7.69 12.60 -3.07
CA GLY A 337 8.10 11.23 -3.40
C GLY A 337 9.15 10.61 -2.46
N ALA A 338 9.59 11.32 -1.41
CA ALA A 338 10.55 10.78 -0.48
C ALA A 338 10.00 9.55 0.28
N VAL A 339 10.87 8.60 0.57
CA VAL A 339 10.56 7.39 1.34
C VAL A 339 11.39 7.36 2.60
N ILE A 340 10.74 7.35 3.76
CA ILE A 340 11.38 7.37 5.07
C ILE A 340 11.24 5.99 5.72
N SER A 341 12.36 5.30 5.91
CA SER A 341 12.35 3.97 6.55
C SER A 341 11.89 4.05 8.02
N SER A 342 11.28 2.97 8.50
CA SER A 342 10.87 2.85 9.90
C SER A 342 12.01 3.12 10.89
N GLY A 343 11.69 3.77 12.01
CA GLY A 343 12.66 4.09 13.06
C GLY A 343 13.57 5.30 12.77
N ALA A 344 13.31 6.07 11.71
CA ALA A 344 14.14 7.22 11.38
C ALA A 344 13.94 8.40 12.34
N LEU A 345 15.03 9.13 12.60
CA LEU A 345 15.02 10.46 13.21
C LEU A 345 15.49 11.47 12.16
N LEU A 346 14.60 12.36 11.74
CA LEU A 346 14.87 13.38 10.73
C LEU A 346 15.26 14.70 11.42
N LEU A 347 16.54 15.03 11.34
CA LEU A 347 17.13 16.24 11.93
C LEU A 347 17.28 17.40 10.93
N GLY A 348 17.02 17.15 9.64
CA GLY A 348 17.29 18.08 8.57
C GLY A 348 16.50 17.75 7.30
N PRO A 349 16.60 18.60 6.26
CA PRO A 349 15.80 18.47 5.06
C PRO A 349 16.08 17.16 4.31
N VAL A 350 15.02 16.58 3.74
CA VAL A 350 15.08 15.42 2.86
C VAL A 350 14.74 15.88 1.43
N PRO A 351 15.61 15.69 0.43
CA PRO A 351 15.29 16.06 -0.95
C PRO A 351 14.14 15.22 -1.54
N ALA A 352 13.59 15.66 -2.67
CA ALA A 352 12.57 14.91 -3.40
C ALA A 352 13.11 13.57 -3.93
N ASP A 353 12.25 12.57 -4.02
CA ASP A 353 12.51 11.23 -4.56
C ASP A 353 13.72 10.52 -3.89
N HIS A 354 14.00 10.90 -2.63
CA HIS A 354 15.07 10.31 -1.83
C HIS A 354 14.54 9.29 -0.83
N LEU A 355 15.37 8.27 -0.60
CA LEU A 355 15.15 7.24 0.40
C LEU A 355 16.04 7.48 1.63
N VAL A 356 15.43 7.65 2.78
CA VAL A 356 16.14 7.68 4.07
C VAL A 356 16.20 6.25 4.62
N LYS A 357 17.41 5.70 4.71
CA LYS A 357 17.69 4.36 5.27
C LYS A 357 18.10 4.47 6.73
N VAL A 358 17.62 3.54 7.56
CA VAL A 358 18.02 3.41 8.97
C VAL A 358 18.78 2.11 9.15
N ARG A 359 19.93 2.15 9.83
CA ARG A 359 20.70 0.96 10.22
C ARG A 359 20.87 0.96 11.73
N VAL A 360 20.33 -0.07 12.39
CA VAL A 360 20.51 -0.30 13.81
C VAL A 360 21.62 -1.33 14.00
N SER A 361 22.64 -0.99 14.78
CA SER A 361 23.66 -1.93 15.26
C SER A 361 23.50 -2.15 16.76
N THR A 362 23.37 -3.40 17.17
CA THR A 362 23.30 -3.79 18.59
C THR A 362 24.60 -4.47 19.00
N GLU A 363 25.22 -4.01 20.09
CA GLU A 363 26.37 -4.67 20.70
C GLU A 363 25.99 -5.15 22.12
N THR A 364 26.29 -6.42 22.42
CA THR A 364 26.06 -6.99 23.75
C THR A 364 27.33 -6.85 24.56
N VAL A 365 27.30 -6.03 25.62
CA VAL A 365 28.42 -5.86 26.54
C VAL A 365 28.15 -6.66 27.82
N HIS A 366 29.13 -7.40 28.31
CA HIS A 366 29.02 -8.04 29.63
C HIS A 366 29.12 -6.99 30.72
N LEU A 367 28.04 -6.86 31.50
CA LEU A 367 28.05 -6.08 32.73
C LEU A 367 29.01 -6.77 33.71
N LYS A 368 30.10 -6.11 34.08
CA LYS A 368 30.95 -6.58 35.19
C LYS A 368 30.06 -6.64 36.43
N LYS A 369 29.98 -7.81 37.06
CA LYS A 369 29.46 -7.91 38.43
C LYS A 369 30.43 -7.14 39.32
N GLU A 370 29.97 -6.02 39.89
CA GLU A 370 30.64 -5.43 41.04
C GLU A 370 30.60 -6.46 42.17
N GLY A 371 31.78 -6.84 42.65
CA GLY A 371 31.98 -7.80 43.73
C GLY A 371 32.30 -7.11 45.04
#